data_AF-A0A1B1S5X6-F1
#
_entry.id   AF-A0A1B1S5X6-F1
#
_cell.length_a   1.000
_cell.length_b   1.000
_cell.length_c   1.000
_cell.angle_alpha   90.00
_cell.angle_beta   90.00
_cell.angle_gamma   90.00
#
_symmetry.space_group_name_H-M   'P 1'
#
loop_
_entity.id
_entity.type
_entity.pdbx_description
1 polymer ?
#
loop_
_entity_poly.entity_id
_entity_poly.type
_entity_poly.pdbx_seq_one_letter_code
_entity_poly.pdbx_strand_id
1 'polypeptide(L)'
;MSEISKKGPLIKKKTRANTLERPKPVVINSQNDFKFNNTPSTPTKPVDKESTTKQNIISAPSIENKSMIPVPETIAKQPRKTKSIVGKNNNVKSIKVPQDLHIQIGVLGKFMDENKTYAIISELVEYYTKNELTDRQQKQFEYMTDFFNENEE
;
A
#
# COMPACT_ATOMS: atom_id res chain seq x y z
N MET A 1 -56.07 -2.20 -31.96
CA MET A 1 -54.86 -3.06 -31.89
C MET A 1 -54.08 -2.64 -30.66
N SER A 2 -53.87 -3.54 -29.70
CA SER A 2 -53.29 -3.23 -28.39
C SER A 2 -51.79 -3.52 -28.41
N GLU A 3 -50.95 -2.50 -28.24
CA GLU A 3 -49.51 -2.65 -28.13
C GLU A 3 -49.13 -3.20 -26.75
N ILE A 4 -48.63 -4.43 -26.72
CA ILE A 4 -48.10 -5.07 -25.51
C ILE A 4 -46.61 -4.75 -25.44
N SER A 5 -46.24 -3.80 -24.58
CA SER A 5 -44.85 -3.46 -24.30
C SER A 5 -44.12 -4.64 -23.63
N LYS A 6 -43.18 -5.25 -24.36
CA LYS A 6 -42.26 -6.27 -23.83
C LYS A 6 -41.14 -5.62 -23.01
N LYS A 7 -41.43 -5.23 -21.77
CA LYS A 7 -40.36 -4.95 -20.80
C LYS A 7 -39.85 -6.28 -20.22
N GLY A 8 -38.54 -6.52 -20.33
CA GLY A 8 -37.89 -7.74 -19.86
C GLY A 8 -37.98 -7.92 -18.33
N PRO A 9 -37.64 -9.11 -17.80
CA PRO A 9 -37.79 -9.41 -16.38
C PRO A 9 -36.81 -8.61 -15.51
N LEU A 10 -37.29 -8.13 -14.36
CA LEU A 10 -36.52 -7.33 -13.41
C LEU A 10 -35.54 -8.22 -12.62
N ILE A 11 -34.24 -7.92 -12.69
CA ILE A 11 -33.19 -8.67 -11.98
C ILE A 11 -33.31 -8.41 -10.46
N LYS A 12 -33.77 -9.41 -9.70
CA LYS A 12 -33.77 -9.37 -8.23
C LYS A 12 -32.36 -9.66 -7.72
N LYS A 13 -31.72 -8.68 -7.06
CA LYS A 13 -30.42 -8.88 -6.40
C LYS A 13 -30.62 -9.78 -5.16
N LYS A 14 -29.98 -10.95 -5.14
CA LYS A 14 -29.91 -11.79 -3.92
C LYS A 14 -29.12 -11.03 -2.85
N THR A 15 -29.75 -10.76 -1.71
CA THR A 15 -29.08 -10.33 -0.49
C THR A 15 -28.11 -11.43 -0.07
N ARG A 16 -26.80 -11.19 -0.22
CA ARG A 16 -25.79 -12.07 0.35
C ARG A 16 -25.96 -11.99 1.87
N ALA A 17 -26.39 -13.08 2.49
CA ALA A 17 -26.21 -13.27 3.92
C ALA A 17 -24.71 -13.17 4.20
N ASN A 18 -24.33 -12.19 5.00
CA ASN A 18 -22.95 -11.90 5.35
C ASN A 18 -22.46 -13.02 6.28
N THR A 19 -21.77 -14.01 5.72
CA THR A 19 -21.24 -15.19 6.44
C THR A 19 -19.94 -14.92 7.20
N LEU A 20 -19.53 -13.66 7.34
CA LEU A 20 -18.39 -13.27 8.17
C LEU A 20 -18.90 -12.47 9.37
N GLU A 21 -18.81 -13.07 10.56
CA GLU A 21 -19.05 -12.34 11.80
C GLU A 21 -18.10 -11.16 11.89
N ARG A 22 -18.67 -9.96 12.06
CA ARG A 22 -17.88 -8.75 12.30
C ARG A 22 -17.21 -8.87 13.67
N PRO A 23 -15.90 -8.59 13.78
CA PRO A 23 -15.25 -8.57 15.08
C PRO A 23 -15.88 -7.50 15.96
N LYS A 24 -16.13 -7.84 17.23
CA LYS A 24 -16.65 -6.90 18.23
C LYS A 24 -15.56 -5.87 18.55
N PRO A 25 -15.93 -4.59 18.75
CA PRO A 25 -14.97 -3.57 19.16
C PRO A 25 -14.41 -3.91 20.53
N VAL A 26 -13.07 -3.86 20.65
CA VAL A 26 -12.37 -4.00 21.93
C VAL A 26 -12.59 -2.70 22.72
N VAL A 27 -13.32 -2.80 23.83
CA VAL A 27 -13.50 -1.68 24.76
C VAL A 27 -12.21 -1.55 25.57
N ILE A 28 -11.38 -0.58 25.20
CA ILE A 28 -10.19 -0.21 25.96
C ILE A 28 -10.67 0.71 27.10
N ASN A 29 -10.78 0.18 28.33
CA ASN A 29 -10.96 1.01 29.52
C ASN A 29 -9.63 1.73 29.79
N SER A 30 -9.41 2.84 29.08
CA SER A 30 -8.24 3.70 29.22
C SER A 30 -8.33 4.53 30.50
N GLN A 31 -8.26 3.88 31.65
CA GLN A 31 -7.90 4.57 32.89
C GLN A 31 -6.38 4.60 33.01
N ASN A 32 -5.79 5.54 32.27
CA ASN A 32 -4.45 6.09 32.47
C ASN A 32 -3.23 5.23 32.06
N ASP A 33 -3.20 4.69 30.85
CA ASP A 33 -1.97 4.09 30.28
C ASP A 33 -0.95 5.12 29.76
N PHE A 34 -1.27 6.42 29.80
CA PHE A 34 -0.35 7.51 29.43
C PHE A 34 -0.29 8.56 30.53
N LYS A 35 0.46 8.27 31.60
CA LYS A 35 0.89 9.29 32.57
C LYS A 35 2.39 9.49 32.43
N PHE A 36 2.77 10.57 31.76
CA PHE A 36 4.12 11.12 31.86
C PHE A 36 4.25 11.82 33.23
N ASN A 37 5.02 11.22 34.15
CA ASN A 37 5.42 11.89 35.37
C ASN A 37 6.54 12.88 35.06
N ASN A 38 6.20 14.16 34.92
CA ASN A 38 7.17 15.24 34.86
C ASN A 38 7.70 15.55 36.27
N THR A 39 8.60 14.72 36.77
CA THR A 39 9.44 15.06 37.93
C THR A 39 10.88 14.68 37.63
N PRO A 40 11.85 15.61 37.73
CA PRO A 40 13.25 15.29 37.45
C PRO A 40 13.85 14.58 38.67
N SER A 41 14.19 13.30 38.55
CA SER A 41 15.07 12.65 39.52
C SER A 41 16.09 11.75 38.82
N THR A 42 17.35 12.07 39.08
CA THR A 42 18.62 11.42 38.76
C THR A 42 18.70 9.93 39.14
N PRO A 43 19.72 9.19 38.64
CA PRO A 43 19.61 7.76 38.33
C PRO A 43 20.01 6.83 39.47
N THR A 44 19.31 5.70 39.59
CA THR A 44 19.76 4.53 40.34
C THR A 44 19.36 3.24 39.60
N LYS A 45 20.37 2.48 39.16
CA LYS A 45 20.33 1.04 38.86
C LYS A 45 20.85 0.29 40.11
N PRO A 46 20.81 -1.06 40.16
CA PRO A 46 19.86 -2.03 39.61
C PRO A 46 19.40 -3.03 40.71
N VAL A 47 18.31 -3.77 40.52
CA VAL A 47 18.09 -5.03 41.27
C VAL A 47 17.47 -6.06 40.34
N ASP A 48 18.27 -7.10 40.09
CA ASP A 48 17.91 -8.38 39.49
C ASP A 48 16.81 -9.08 40.29
N LYS A 49 15.79 -9.63 39.63
CA LYS A 49 15.14 -10.88 40.04
C LYS A 49 14.65 -11.67 38.83
N GLU A 50 15.32 -12.79 38.61
CA GLU A 50 14.87 -13.94 37.84
C GLU A 50 13.52 -14.47 38.35
N SER A 51 12.71 -15.06 37.46
CA SER A 51 11.97 -16.29 37.76
C SER A 51 11.28 -16.88 36.52
N THR A 52 11.93 -17.93 35.99
CA THR A 52 11.37 -19.27 35.75
C THR A 52 10.00 -19.47 35.07
N THR A 53 10.10 -20.02 33.84
CA THR A 53 9.57 -21.34 33.44
C THR A 53 8.05 -21.56 33.40
N LYS A 54 7.53 -21.88 32.20
CA LYS A 54 6.85 -23.18 31.91
C LYS A 54 6.56 -23.35 30.41
N GLN A 55 7.24 -24.34 29.83
CA GLN A 55 6.93 -24.96 28.56
C GLN A 55 5.59 -25.72 28.65
N ASN A 56 4.84 -25.82 27.55
CA ASN A 56 4.12 -27.05 27.24
C ASN A 56 3.82 -27.13 25.73
N ILE A 57 4.11 -28.31 25.20
CA ILE A 57 4.17 -28.68 23.80
C ILE A 57 3.03 -29.68 23.51
N ILE A 58 2.59 -29.75 22.24
CA ILE A 58 1.89 -30.85 21.56
C ILE A 58 0.38 -31.03 21.87
N SER A 59 -0.47 -30.88 20.85
CA SER A 59 -1.07 -32.04 20.17
C SER A 59 -2.01 -31.62 19.04
N ALA A 60 -1.82 -32.24 17.88
CA ALA A 60 -2.81 -32.33 16.81
C ALA A 60 -3.41 -33.74 16.85
N PRO A 61 -4.72 -33.86 16.58
CA PRO A 61 -5.22 -34.93 15.70
C PRO A 61 -6.38 -34.35 14.83
N SER A 62 -6.94 -34.95 13.79
CA SER A 62 -6.82 -36.24 13.11
C SER A 62 -7.47 -36.03 11.73
N ILE A 63 -6.99 -36.79 10.75
CA ILE A 63 -7.47 -36.88 9.38
C ILE A 63 -8.75 -37.72 9.35
N GLU A 64 -9.82 -37.21 8.74
CA GLU A 64 -10.95 -38.04 8.30
C GLU A 64 -11.18 -37.89 6.79
N ASN A 65 -10.83 -38.96 6.08
CA ASN A 65 -11.10 -39.16 4.67
C ASN A 65 -12.53 -39.68 4.48
N LYS A 66 -13.41 -38.99 3.73
CA LYS A 66 -14.51 -39.66 3.00
C LYS A 66 -14.90 -38.92 1.71
N SER A 67 -15.01 -39.74 0.65
CA SER A 67 -15.88 -39.61 -0.52
C SER A 67 -15.37 -38.76 -1.71
N MET A 68 -14.85 -39.49 -2.71
CA MET A 68 -14.74 -39.07 -4.09
C MET A 68 -16.13 -38.82 -4.70
N ILE A 69 -16.31 -37.65 -5.32
CA ILE A 69 -17.31 -37.41 -6.36
C ILE A 69 -16.52 -36.88 -7.57
N PRO A 70 -16.69 -37.40 -8.80
CA PRO A 70 -15.94 -36.93 -9.96
C PRO A 70 -16.49 -35.55 -10.37
N VAL A 71 -15.68 -34.51 -10.19
CA VAL A 71 -15.99 -33.17 -10.69
C VAL A 71 -15.54 -33.10 -12.15
N PRO A 72 -16.41 -32.71 -13.10
CA PRO A 72 -16.04 -32.59 -14.50
C PRO A 72 -14.98 -31.49 -14.68
N GLU A 73 -14.01 -31.77 -15.55
CA GLU A 73 -12.91 -30.87 -15.93
C GLU A 73 -13.45 -29.48 -16.30
N THR A 74 -13.46 -28.58 -15.34
CA THR A 74 -13.62 -27.16 -15.61
C THR A 74 -12.22 -26.62 -15.83
N ILE A 75 -11.92 -26.32 -17.09
CA ILE A 75 -10.68 -25.72 -17.56
C ILE A 75 -10.39 -24.50 -16.67
N ALA A 76 -9.52 -24.70 -15.69
CA ALA A 76 -8.97 -23.64 -14.88
C ALA A 76 -8.15 -22.78 -15.85
N LYS A 77 -8.69 -21.63 -16.26
CA LYS A 77 -7.88 -20.60 -16.89
C LYS A 77 -6.82 -20.20 -15.87
N GLN A 78 -5.63 -20.76 -16.02
CA GLN A 78 -4.49 -20.38 -15.21
C GLN A 78 -4.32 -18.86 -15.31
N PRO A 79 -4.04 -18.16 -14.20
CA PRO A 79 -3.63 -16.76 -14.29
C PRO A 79 -2.36 -16.72 -15.14
N ARG A 80 -2.43 -16.07 -16.31
CA ARG A 80 -1.24 -15.83 -17.13
C ARG A 80 -0.27 -14.98 -16.34
N LYS A 81 0.64 -15.62 -15.62
CA LYS A 81 1.83 -14.97 -15.07
C LYS A 81 2.79 -14.72 -16.23
N THR A 82 2.59 -13.62 -16.95
CA THR A 82 3.64 -13.13 -17.85
C THR A 82 4.66 -12.37 -17.01
N LYS A 83 5.53 -13.11 -16.33
CA LYS A 83 6.82 -12.56 -15.89
C LYS A 83 7.73 -12.53 -17.10
N SER A 84 7.56 -11.52 -17.95
CA SER A 84 8.64 -11.06 -18.82
C SER A 84 9.37 -9.97 -18.05
N ILE A 85 10.54 -10.31 -17.51
CA ILE A 85 11.45 -9.39 -16.82
C ILE A 85 12.63 -9.20 -17.76
N VAL A 86 12.42 -8.40 -18.80
CA VAL A 86 13.48 -7.72 -19.54
C VAL A 86 12.89 -6.36 -19.92
N GLY A 87 13.45 -5.26 -19.39
CA GLY A 87 13.05 -3.89 -19.75
C GLY A 87 12.09 -3.14 -18.80
N LYS A 88 11.88 -3.59 -17.54
CA LYS A 88 10.99 -2.92 -16.58
C LYS A 88 11.57 -1.68 -15.89
N ASN A 89 12.84 -1.37 -16.13
CA ASN A 89 13.58 -0.34 -15.40
C ASN A 89 13.18 1.09 -15.83
N ASN A 90 12.49 1.23 -16.97
CA ASN A 90 12.00 2.52 -17.48
C ASN A 90 10.50 2.68 -17.23
N ASN A 91 10.05 2.49 -15.98
CA ASN A 91 8.65 2.70 -15.63
C ASN A 91 8.33 4.20 -15.57
N VAL A 92 7.62 4.71 -16.57
CA VAL A 92 7.15 6.11 -16.57
C VAL A 92 5.84 6.19 -15.80
N LYS A 93 5.87 6.92 -14.67
CA LYS A 93 4.66 7.23 -13.89
C LYS A 93 4.06 8.56 -14.36
N SER A 94 2.73 8.66 -14.31
CA SER A 94 2.00 9.90 -14.64
C SER A 94 1.51 10.58 -13.36
N ILE A 95 1.61 11.91 -13.33
CA ILE A 95 1.15 12.75 -12.23
C ILE A 95 0.07 13.69 -12.77
N LYS A 96 -1.03 13.82 -12.04
CA LYS A 96 -2.07 14.81 -12.37
C LYS A 96 -1.69 16.15 -11.75
N VAL A 97 -1.68 17.20 -12.57
CA VAL A 97 -1.40 18.57 -12.14
C VAL A 97 -2.56 19.49 -12.53
N PRO A 98 -2.78 20.61 -11.81
CA PRO A 98 -3.68 21.67 -12.23
C PRO A 98 -3.42 22.15 -13.66
N GLN A 99 -4.47 22.61 -14.34
CA GLN A 99 -4.39 23.03 -15.75
C GLN A 99 -3.38 24.16 -15.95
N ASP A 100 -3.33 25.13 -15.05
CA ASP A 100 -2.41 26.27 -15.17
C ASP A 100 -0.95 25.83 -15.15
N LEU A 101 -0.58 24.88 -14.26
CA LEU A 101 0.77 24.31 -14.21
C LEU A 101 1.07 23.48 -15.47
N HIS A 102 0.10 22.71 -15.96
CA HIS A 102 0.27 21.97 -17.21
C HIS A 102 0.58 22.90 -18.40
N ILE A 103 -0.11 24.05 -18.49
CA ILE A 103 0.15 25.05 -19.51
C ILE A 103 1.54 25.67 -19.32
N GLN A 104 1.91 26.05 -18.11
CA GLN A 104 3.23 26.63 -17.82
C GLN A 104 4.36 25.67 -18.18
N ILE A 105 4.26 24.38 -17.83
CA ILE A 105 5.24 23.35 -18.20
C ILE A 105 5.30 23.20 -19.73
N GLY A 106 4.15 23.21 -20.41
CA GLY A 106 4.09 23.14 -21.87
C GLY A 106 4.70 24.37 -22.56
N VAL A 107 4.57 25.55 -21.97
CA VAL A 107 5.22 26.79 -22.47
C VAL A 107 6.72 26.74 -22.21
N LEU A 108 7.13 26.31 -21.02
CA LEU A 108 8.55 26.17 -20.64
C LEU A 108 9.28 25.22 -21.59
N GLY A 109 8.66 24.10 -21.94
CA GLY A 109 9.23 23.14 -22.91
C GLY A 109 9.52 23.72 -24.29
N LYS A 110 8.87 24.82 -24.69
CA LYS A 110 9.18 25.50 -25.97
C LYS A 110 10.48 26.30 -25.94
N PHE A 111 10.96 26.64 -24.75
CA PHE A 111 12.20 27.40 -24.54
C PHE A 111 13.39 26.50 -24.20
N MET A 112 13.14 25.24 -23.85
CA MET A 112 14.18 24.27 -23.55
C MET A 112 14.45 23.40 -24.77
N ASP A 113 15.66 22.86 -24.88
CA ASP A 113 16.02 21.96 -25.98
C ASP A 113 15.25 20.63 -25.90
N GLU A 114 14.79 20.26 -24.70
CA GLU A 114 14.01 19.05 -24.45
C GLU A 114 12.50 19.31 -24.34
N ASN A 115 11.73 18.72 -25.27
CA ASN A 115 10.27 18.82 -25.30
C ASN A 115 9.55 17.80 -24.39
N LYS A 116 10.28 16.88 -23.76
CA LYS A 116 9.68 15.80 -22.98
C LYS A 116 9.38 16.30 -21.57
N THR A 117 8.11 16.23 -21.18
CA THR A 117 7.62 16.72 -19.87
C THR A 117 8.41 16.17 -18.69
N TYR A 118 8.78 14.89 -18.71
CA TYR A 118 9.53 14.28 -17.61
C TYR A 118 10.95 14.83 -17.49
N ALA A 119 11.58 15.23 -18.61
CA ALA A 119 12.92 15.80 -18.59
C ALA A 119 12.90 17.23 -18.06
N ILE A 120 11.92 18.03 -18.50
CA ILE A 120 11.68 19.38 -17.96
C ILE A 120 11.46 19.31 -16.45
N ILE A 121 10.63 18.37 -15.97
CA ILE A 121 10.40 18.18 -14.53
C ILE A 121 11.68 17.74 -13.83
N SER A 122 12.47 16.83 -14.42
CA SER A 122 13.76 16.40 -13.86
C SER A 122 14.71 17.56 -13.68
N GLU A 123 14.87 18.41 -14.70
CA GLU A 123 15.74 19.58 -14.67
C GLU A 123 15.28 20.60 -13.64
N LEU A 124 13.96 20.84 -13.52
CA LEU A 124 13.40 21.71 -12.49
C LEU A 124 13.69 21.19 -11.07
N VAL A 125 13.55 19.88 -10.85
CA VAL A 125 13.86 19.26 -9.55
C VAL A 125 15.36 19.37 -9.26
N GLU A 126 16.22 19.09 -10.22
CA GLU A 126 17.68 19.21 -10.06
C GLU A 126 18.11 20.66 -9.78
N TYR A 127 17.55 21.62 -10.52
CA TYR A 127 17.83 23.04 -10.32
C TYR A 127 17.43 23.48 -8.91
N TYR A 128 16.23 23.10 -8.47
CA TYR A 128 15.74 23.48 -7.14
C TYR A 128 16.56 22.85 -6.02
N THR A 129 16.91 21.57 -6.16
CA THR A 129 17.70 20.85 -5.15
C THR A 129 19.13 21.38 -5.03
N LYS A 130 19.73 21.84 -6.14
CA LYS A 130 21.10 22.39 -6.15
C LYS A 130 21.18 23.85 -5.68
N ASN A 131 20.16 24.67 -5.97
CA ASN A 131 20.25 26.12 -5.78
C ASN A 131 19.43 26.65 -4.59
N GLU A 132 18.30 26.02 -4.26
CA GLU A 132 17.35 26.55 -3.27
C GLU A 132 17.38 25.79 -1.94
N LEU A 133 17.85 24.54 -1.93
CA LEU A 133 17.92 23.74 -0.71
C LEU A 133 19.21 24.00 0.07
N THR A 134 19.09 24.03 1.41
CA THR A 134 20.25 23.98 2.31
C THR A 134 20.90 22.60 2.29
N ASP A 135 22.19 22.51 2.63
CA ASP A 135 22.94 21.24 2.73
C ASP A 135 22.20 20.17 3.55
N ARG A 136 21.53 20.58 4.63
CA ARG A 136 20.74 19.68 5.47
C ARG A 136 19.51 19.15 4.72
N GLN A 137 18.78 20.01 4.03
CA GLN A 137 17.59 19.61 3.26
C GLN A 137 17.97 18.77 2.05
N GLN A 138 19.09 19.05 1.39
CA GLN A 138 19.60 18.26 0.29
C GLN A 138 19.90 16.81 0.73
N LYS A 139 20.60 16.63 1.87
CA LYS A 139 20.84 15.30 2.45
C LYS A 139 19.55 14.57 2.83
N GLN A 140 18.55 15.29 3.33
CA GLN A 140 17.25 14.70 3.63
C GLN A 140 16.51 14.26 2.37
N PHE A 141 16.56 15.07 1.31
CA PHE A 141 15.98 14.75 0.02
C PHE A 141 16.60 13.48 -0.56
N GLU A 142 17.94 13.41 -0.59
CA GLU A 142 18.70 12.24 -1.05
C GLU A 142 18.34 10.96 -0.28
N TYR A 143 18.37 11.04 1.06
CA TYR A 143 17.99 9.91 1.91
C TYR A 143 16.55 9.41 1.64
N MET A 144 15.60 10.33 1.45
CA MET A 144 14.22 9.96 1.14
C MET A 144 14.09 9.36 -0.26
N THR A 145 14.79 9.90 -1.26
CA THR A 145 14.75 9.34 -2.62
C THR A 145 15.32 7.93 -2.68
N ASP A 146 16.45 7.70 -2.00
CA ASP A 146 17.10 6.38 -1.97
C ASP A 146 16.20 5.34 -1.30
N PHE A 147 15.57 5.70 -0.19
CA PHE A 147 14.63 4.82 0.51
C PHE A 147 13.47 4.36 -0.39
N PHE A 148 12.90 5.24 -1.23
CA PHE A 148 11.82 4.84 -2.14
C PHE A 148 12.31 3.98 -3.31
N ASN A 149 13.55 4.17 -3.76
CA ASN A 149 14.14 3.40 -4.86
C ASN A 149 14.55 1.98 -4.43
N GLU A 150 15.07 1.81 -3.20
CA GLU A 150 15.43 0.48 -2.65
C GLU A 150 14.23 -0.47 -2.53
N ASN A 151 13.02 0.07 -2.35
CA ASN A 151 11.81 -0.73 -2.20
C ASN A 151 11.21 -1.23 -3.54
N GLU A 152 11.76 -0.81 -4.69
CA GLU A 152 11.28 -1.23 -6.02
C GLU A 152 12.12 -2.37 -6.67
N GLU A 153 13.25 -2.79 -6.05
CA GLU A 153 14.04 -3.99 -6.44
C GLU A 153 13.51 -5.30 -5.81
#